data_AF-A0A1B7WLD2-F1
#
_entry.id   AF-A0A1B7WLD2-F1
#
_cell.length_a   1.000
_cell.length_b   1.000
_cell.length_c   1.000
_cell.angle_alpha   90.00
_cell.angle_beta   90.00
_cell.angle_gamma   90.00
#
_symmetry.space_group_name_H-M   'P 1'
#
loop_
_entity.id
_entity.type
_entity.pdbx_description
1 polymer ?
#
loop_
_entity_poly.entity_id
_entity_poly.type
_entity_poly.pdbx_seq_one_letter_code
_entity_poly.pdbx_strand_id
1 'polypeptide(L)' 'KTTIINNVLRQKQFKPEVVIYVGDETRDVESAKKANIKVVAVSWGFNSSEALGKQNPDFLIHHPRELLDVIKSC' A
#
# COMPACT_ATOMS: atom_id res chain seq x y z
N LYS A 1 11.83 3.48 4.54
CA LYS A 1 11.57 4.71 3.73
C LYS A 1 10.33 5.44 4.27
N THR A 2 10.23 5.74 5.56
CA THR A 2 8.99 6.27 6.18
C THR A 2 8.82 7.79 5.96
N THR A 3 9.93 8.49 5.73
CA THR A 3 9.98 9.96 5.65
C THR A 3 9.25 10.53 4.43
N ILE A 4 9.25 9.81 3.30
CA ILE A 4 8.66 10.32 2.05
C ILE A 4 7.13 10.31 2.15
N ILE A 5 6.55 9.20 2.63
CA ILE A 5 5.09 9.05 2.79
C ILE A 5 4.55 10.13 3.72
N ASN A 6 5.15 10.30 4.90
CA ASN A 6 4.72 11.32 5.85
C ASN A 6 4.91 12.75 5.33
N ASN A 7 5.97 13.01 4.54
CA ASN A 7 6.19 14.33 3.96
C ASN A 7 5.13 14.64 2.90
N VAL A 8 4.77 13.68 2.04
CA VAL A 8 3.72 13.85 1.03
C VAL A 8 2.35 14.05 1.68
N LEU A 9 2.00 13.25 2.69
CA LEU A 9 0.77 13.43 3.47
C LEU A 9 0.69 14.84 4.08
N ARG A 10 1.79 15.29 4.71
CA ARG A 10 1.85 16.59 5.38
C ARG A 10 1.78 17.75 4.38
N GLN A 11 2.46 17.66 3.24
CA GLN A 11 2.44 18.71 2.21
C GLN A 11 1.09 18.84 1.52
N LYS A 12 0.37 17.73 1.35
CA LYS A 12 -0.91 17.71 0.64
C LYS A 12 -2.13 17.79 1.57
N GLN A 13 -1.94 17.78 2.89
CA GLN A 13 -3.01 17.73 3.90
C GLN A 13 -4.05 16.63 3.62
N PHE A 14 -3.63 15.54 2.98
CA PHE A 14 -4.55 14.42 2.76
C PHE A 14 -4.77 13.69 4.07
N LYS A 15 -6.03 13.36 4.34
CA LYS A 15 -6.32 12.47 5.46
C LYS A 15 -5.81 11.07 5.10
N PRO A 16 -5.13 10.37 6.02
CA PRO A 16 -4.57 9.05 5.74
C PRO A 16 -5.66 8.01 5.33
N GLU A 17 -6.90 8.22 5.77
CA GLU A 17 -8.10 7.44 5.41
C GLU A 17 -8.47 7.49 3.91
N VAL A 18 -8.09 8.55 3.18
CA VAL A 18 -8.36 8.68 1.72
C VAL A 18 -7.14 8.37 0.86
N VAL A 19 -6.04 7.93 1.47
CA VAL A 19 -4.80 7.62 0.76
C VAL A 19 -4.61 6.11 0.73
N ILE A 20 -4.17 5.61 -0.41
CA ILE A 20 -3.82 4.21 -0.62
C ILE A 20 -2.38 4.16 -1.11
N TYR A 21 -1.56 3.37 -0.45
CA TYR A 21 -0.20 3.07 -0.90
C TYR A 21 -0.22 1.80 -1.75
N VAL A 22 0.37 1.83 -2.93
CA VAL A 22 0.48 0.66 -3.81
C VAL A 22 1.96 0.33 -3.99
N GLY A 23 2.36 -0.90 -3.67
CA GLY A 23 3.77 -1.31 -3.77
C GLY A 23 3.98 -2.82 -3.76
N ASP A 24 5.14 -3.24 -4.25
CA ASP A 24 5.58 -4.64 -4.35
C ASP A 24 6.69 -4.99 -3.35
N GLU A 25 7.11 -4.04 -2.51
CA GLU A 25 8.08 -4.29 -1.43
C GLU A 25 7.39 -4.57 -0.08
N THR A 26 7.89 -5.56 0.66
CA THR A 26 7.46 -5.81 2.05
C THR A 26 7.71 -4.61 2.97
N ARG A 27 8.77 -3.84 2.69
CA ARG A 27 9.13 -2.61 3.41
C ARG A 27 8.11 -1.48 3.23
N ASP A 28 7.43 -1.47 2.10
CA ASP A 28 6.38 -0.49 1.82
C ASP A 28 5.12 -0.79 2.63
N VAL A 29 4.73 -2.07 2.72
CA VAL A 29 3.63 -2.53 3.58
C VAL A 29 3.85 -2.10 5.04
N GLU A 30 5.06 -2.31 5.56
CA GLU A 30 5.40 -1.89 6.93
C GLU A 30 5.36 -0.36 7.09
N SER A 31 5.87 0.38 6.09
CA SER A 31 5.91 1.85 6.14
C SER A 31 4.51 2.47 6.06
N ALA A 32 3.63 1.94 5.20
CA ALA A 32 2.26 2.40 5.04
C ALA A 32 1.42 2.13 6.30
N LYS A 33 1.58 0.95 6.92
CA LYS A 33 0.96 0.65 8.23
C LYS A 33 1.40 1.61 9.33
N LYS A 34 2.70 1.91 9.41
CA LYS A 34 3.23 2.91 10.35
C LYS A 34 2.67 4.32 10.11
N ALA A 35 2.35 4.65 8.86
CA ALA A 35 1.72 5.91 8.48
C ALA A 35 0.17 5.88 8.60
N ASN A 36 -0.41 4.76 9.03
CA ASN A 36 -1.85 4.53 9.14
C ASN A 36 -2.61 4.72 7.81
N ILE A 37 -1.98 4.34 6.70
CA ILE A 37 -2.52 4.42 5.33
C ILE A 37 -2.86 3.01 4.85
N LYS A 38 -3.96 2.85 4.12
CA LYS A 38 -4.30 1.58 3.45
C LYS A 38 -3.19 1.16 2.50
N VAL A 39 -2.80 -0.11 2.52
CA VAL A 39 -1.74 -0.61 1.64
C VAL A 39 -2.19 -1.76 0.75
N VAL A 40 -1.93 -1.61 -0.54
CA VAL A 40 -2.19 -2.57 -1.60
C VAL A 40 -0.86 -3.16 -2.05
N ALA A 41 -0.62 -4.40 -1.66
CA ALA A 41 0.52 -5.17 -2.10
C ALA A 41 0.24 -5.77 -3.48
N VAL A 42 1.18 -5.63 -4.40
CA VAL A 42 1.06 -6.18 -5.77
C VAL A 42 2.02 -7.34 -5.96
N SER A 43 1.52 -8.51 -6.36
CA SER A 43 2.34 -9.72 -6.47
C SER A 43 3.03 -9.90 -7.83
N TRP A 44 2.78 -9.02 -8.79
CA TRP A 44 3.41 -9.05 -10.12
C TRP A 44 4.71 -8.23 -10.18
N GLY A 45 5.15 -7.69 -9.05
CA GLY A 45 6.40 -6.95 -8.92
C GLY A 45 7.55 -7.83 -8.43
N PHE A 46 8.37 -7.28 -7.53
CA PHE A 46 9.64 -7.85 -7.09
C PHE A 46 9.50 -8.96 -6.03
N ASN A 47 8.56 -8.84 -5.08
CA ASN A 47 8.34 -9.88 -4.06
C ASN A 47 7.25 -10.88 -4.45
N SER A 48 7.41 -12.11 -3.98
CA SER A 48 6.36 -13.12 -4.03
C SER A 48 5.15 -12.74 -3.18
N SER A 49 3.96 -13.13 -3.63
CA SER A 49 2.69 -12.99 -2.90
C SER A 49 2.76 -13.49 -1.46
N GLU A 50 3.49 -14.59 -1.21
CA GLU A 50 3.66 -15.15 0.13
C GLU A 50 4.44 -14.22 1.07
N ALA A 51 5.52 -13.61 0.58
CA ALA A 51 6.34 -12.70 1.37
C ALA A 51 5.57 -11.41 1.71
N LEU A 52 4.79 -10.92 0.75
CA LEU A 52 3.88 -9.78 0.92
C LEU A 52 2.74 -10.13 1.88
N GLY A 53 2.09 -11.28 1.72
CA GLY A 53 1.00 -11.74 2.56
C GLY A 53 1.41 -11.89 4.03
N LYS A 54 2.64 -12.34 4.32
CA LYS A 54 3.19 -12.37 5.69
C LYS A 54 3.24 -11.00 6.37
N GLN A 55 3.32 -9.92 5.60
CA GLN A 55 3.27 -8.55 6.13
C GLN A 55 1.84 -8.06 6.40
N ASN A 56 0.82 -8.88 6.13
CA ASN A 56 -0.60 -8.59 6.34
C ASN A 56 -1.07 -7.27 5.67
N PRO A 57 -0.85 -7.05 4.37
CA PRO A 57 -1.34 -5.85 3.69
C PRO A 57 -2.87 -5.78 3.73
N ASP A 58 -3.46 -4.58 3.61
CA ASP A 58 -4.92 -4.43 3.55
C ASP A 58 -5.50 -5.14 2.31
N PHE A 59 -4.78 -5.07 1.19
CA PHE A 59 -5.13 -5.77 -0.04
C PHE A 59 -3.88 -6.40 -0.64
N LEU A 60 -4.02 -7.63 -1.15
CA LEU A 60 -3.01 -8.30 -1.95
C LEU A 60 -3.64 -8.62 -3.30
N ILE A 61 -3.11 -8.02 -4.36
CA ILE A 61 -3.64 -8.18 -5.72
C ILE A 61 -2.59 -8.80 -6.65
N HIS A 62 -3.07 -9.57 -7.63
CA HIS A 62 -2.25 -10.34 -8.56
C HIS A 62 -2.25 -9.76 -9.97
N HIS A 63 -3.23 -8.92 -10.28
CA HIS A 63 -3.35 -8.20 -11.53
C HIS A 63 -3.66 -6.71 -11.31
N PRO A 64 -3.10 -5.81 -12.13
CA PRO A 64 -3.36 -4.38 -12.02
C PRO A 64 -4.83 -4.00 -12.23
N ARG A 65 -5.61 -4.86 -12.88
CA ARG A 65 -7.05 -4.67 -13.04
C ARG A 65 -7.80 -4.72 -11.70
N GLU A 66 -7.36 -5.54 -10.76
CA GLU A 66 -7.97 -5.65 -9.43
C GLU A 66 -7.81 -4.37 -8.62
N LEU A 67 -6.83 -3.52 -8.96
CA LEU A 67 -6.69 -2.19 -8.34
C LEU A 67 -7.96 -1.34 -8.53
N LEU A 68 -8.64 -1.49 -9.67
CA LEU A 68 -9.90 -0.78 -9.93
C LEU A 68 -11.01 -1.22 -8.97
N ASP A 69 -11.04 -2.49 -8.60
CA ASP A 69 -12.01 -3.02 -7.63
C ASP A 69 -11.67 -2.55 -6.21
N VAL A 70 -10.38 -2.51 -5.85
CA VAL A 70 -9.91 -2.00 -4.55
C VAL A 70 -10.26 -0.52 -4.37
N ILE A 71 -10.05 0.30 -5.41
CA ILE A 71 -10.36 1.74 -5.36
C ILE A 71 -11.88 1.97 -5.22
N LYS A 72 -12.71 1.14 -5.87
CA LYS A 72 -14.17 1.23 -5.76
C LYS A 72 -14.71 0.76 -4.40
N SER A 73 -13.98 -0.11 -3.71
CA SER A 73 -14.37 -0.68 -2.43
C SER A 73 -13.92 0.15 -1.21
N CYS A 74 -13.21 1.27 -1.44
CA CYS A 74 -12.78 2.19 -0.39
C CYS A 74 -13.79 3.31 -0.17
#